data_AF-A0A139CUH7-F1
#
_entry.id   AF-A0A139CUH7-F1
#
_cell.length_a   1.000
_cell.length_b   1.000
_cell.length_c   1.000
_cell.angle_alpha   90.00
_cell.angle_beta   90.00
_cell.angle_gamma   90.00
#
_symmetry.space_group_name_H-M   'P 1'
#
loop_
_entity.id
_entity.type
_entity.pdbx_description
1 polymer ?
#
loop_
_entity_poly.entity_id
_entity_poly.type
_entity_poly.pdbx_seq_one_letter_code
_entity_poly.pdbx_strand_id
1 'polypeptide(L)'
;MHSKIVEIEKVTEIYTGNAKREYTELRETGILGSMRWWYEAVIRGYGGTACDPTDTNCDKDSHCDACELFGCTGWARKFRFEIDESGNTVKLKFKPLRKINTVEWALLNKTLNIIADYGAIGGKIAEGNHGLIEIKSSDLGSYTIDKEDLKAYLKKKGSSADNPNLSNFFFINKPDYGNIEGLKDECSFLKGQGPKVAKRYFYNTKNGPFRYFAYAKNPSEFQRIQWFLDNNSISFNEGNTILGLKEDDK
;
A
#
# COMPACT_ATOMS: atom_id res chain seq x y z
N MET A 1 25.31 -10.56 -1.32
CA MET A 1 24.09 -9.74 -1.28
C MET A 1 23.85 -9.33 0.15
N HIS A 2 23.83 -8.03 0.44
CA HIS A 2 23.70 -7.53 1.81
C HIS A 2 22.22 -7.36 2.17
N SER A 3 21.89 -7.58 3.44
CA SER A 3 20.58 -7.26 4.00
C SER A 3 20.30 -5.76 3.86
N LYS A 4 19.03 -5.41 3.70
CA LYS A 4 18.54 -4.04 3.74
C LYS A 4 17.67 -3.85 4.97
N ILE A 5 17.88 -2.76 5.68
CA ILE A 5 17.15 -2.42 6.90
C ILE A 5 16.44 -1.09 6.69
N VAL A 6 15.17 -1.06 7.08
CA VAL A 6 14.40 0.18 7.22
C VAL A 6 13.99 0.29 8.67
N GLU A 7 14.42 1.35 9.33
CA GLU A 7 14.05 1.65 10.70
C GLU A 7 12.85 2.60 10.68
N ILE A 8 11.77 2.17 11.34
CA ILE A 8 10.54 2.94 11.46
C ILE A 8 10.22 3.21 12.93
N GLU A 9 9.59 4.34 13.20
CA GLU A 9 8.95 4.64 14.47
C GLU A 9 7.43 4.46 14.36
N LYS A 10 6.83 3.83 15.37
CA LYS A 10 5.39 3.70 15.53
C LYS A 10 4.81 5.04 16.02
N VAL A 11 4.17 5.79 15.13
CA VAL A 11 3.42 7.01 15.49
C VAL A 11 2.09 6.65 16.17
N THR A 12 1.48 5.55 15.72
CA THR A 12 0.38 4.89 16.42
C THR A 12 0.65 3.39 16.52
N GLU A 13 -0.08 2.68 17.39
CA GLU A 13 0.10 1.23 17.55
C GLU A 13 -0.10 0.50 16.22
N ILE A 14 0.78 -0.45 15.90
CA ILE A 14 0.63 -1.29 14.73
C ILE A 14 -0.08 -2.58 15.15
N TYR A 15 -1.32 -2.75 14.69
CA TYR A 15 -2.08 -3.95 14.99
C TYR A 15 -1.73 -5.08 14.02
N THR A 16 -1.36 -6.25 14.54
CA THR A 16 -1.19 -7.49 13.75
C THR A 16 -1.88 -8.65 14.45
N GLY A 17 -3.02 -9.09 13.93
CA GLY A 17 -3.78 -10.19 14.52
C GLY A 17 -3.10 -11.54 14.33
N ASN A 18 -3.20 -12.41 15.34
CA ASN A 18 -2.89 -13.84 15.20
C ASN A 18 -4.00 -14.57 14.40
N ALA A 19 -3.90 -15.90 14.23
CA ALA A 19 -4.91 -16.69 13.53
C ALA A 19 -6.33 -16.58 14.13
N LYS A 20 -6.44 -16.21 15.41
CA LYS A 20 -7.69 -15.97 16.14
C LYS A 20 -8.13 -14.49 16.12
N ARG A 21 -7.41 -13.61 15.41
CA ARG A 21 -7.60 -12.15 15.40
C ARG A 21 -7.38 -11.49 16.76
N GLU A 22 -6.54 -12.09 17.59
CA GLU A 22 -6.09 -11.51 18.87
C GLU A 22 -4.74 -10.82 18.65
N TYR A 23 -4.48 -9.77 19.43
CA TYR A 23 -3.22 -9.04 19.41
C TYR A 23 -2.45 -9.29 20.70
N THR A 24 -1.25 -9.83 20.56
CA THR A 24 -0.35 -10.14 21.68
C THR A 24 1.03 -9.52 21.47
N GLU A 25 1.47 -9.46 20.22
CA GLU A 25 2.78 -8.98 19.80
C GLU A 25 2.71 -8.55 18.33
N LEU A 26 3.69 -7.76 17.90
CA LEU A 26 3.86 -7.42 16.49
C LEU A 26 4.27 -8.67 15.71
N ARG A 27 3.52 -9.01 14.65
CA ARG A 27 3.75 -10.21 13.83
C ARG A 27 4.30 -9.84 12.48
N GLU A 28 5.42 -10.45 12.13
CA GLU A 28 6.08 -10.33 10.83
C GLU A 28 5.09 -10.51 9.67
N THR A 29 4.25 -11.55 9.75
CA THR A 29 3.29 -11.91 8.69
C THR A 29 2.23 -10.84 8.46
N GLY A 30 1.79 -10.13 9.51
CA GLY A 30 0.81 -9.05 9.39
C GLY A 30 1.38 -7.82 8.72
N ILE A 31 2.61 -7.43 9.09
CA ILE A 31 3.34 -6.34 8.42
C ILE A 31 3.63 -6.70 6.97
N LEU A 32 4.13 -7.91 6.72
CA LEU A 32 4.46 -8.37 5.37
C LEU A 32 3.23 -8.37 4.45
N GLY A 33 2.08 -8.82 4.95
CA GLY A 33 0.82 -8.81 4.21
C GLY A 33 0.33 -7.39 3.89
N SER A 34 0.38 -6.48 4.87
CA SER A 34 0.00 -5.08 4.67
C SER A 34 0.94 -4.36 3.69
N MET A 35 2.25 -4.58 3.81
CA MET A 35 3.24 -4.06 2.88
C MET A 35 3.04 -4.61 1.45
N ARG A 36 2.73 -5.90 1.32
CA ARG A 36 2.38 -6.50 0.02
C ARG A 36 1.15 -5.82 -0.60
N TRP A 37 0.10 -5.57 0.18
CA TRP A 37 -1.11 -4.90 -0.31
C TRP A 37 -0.81 -3.52 -0.91
N TRP A 38 0.00 -2.72 -0.21
CA TRP A 38 0.44 -1.42 -0.73
C TRP A 38 1.36 -1.56 -1.95
N TYR A 39 2.26 -2.55 -1.95
CA TYR A 39 3.14 -2.83 -3.09
C TYR A 39 2.33 -3.19 -4.33
N GLU A 40 1.31 -4.04 -4.19
CA GLU A 40 0.41 -4.38 -5.28
C GLU A 40 -0.36 -3.16 -5.81
N ALA A 41 -0.82 -2.25 -4.93
CA ALA A 41 -1.46 -1.01 -5.36
C ALA A 41 -0.52 -0.11 -6.17
N VAL A 42 0.74 0.02 -5.74
CA VAL A 42 1.80 0.75 -6.45
C VAL A 42 2.10 0.13 -7.81
N ILE A 43 2.26 -1.21 -7.86
CA ILE A 43 2.48 -1.95 -9.10
C ILE A 43 1.36 -1.69 -10.10
N ARG A 44 0.09 -1.81 -9.68
CA ARG A 44 -1.07 -1.56 -10.56
C ARG A 44 -1.12 -0.09 -11.02
N GLY A 45 -0.72 0.85 -10.16
CA GLY A 45 -0.63 2.27 -10.51
C GLY A 45 0.39 2.57 -11.60
N TYR A 46 1.51 1.85 -11.61
CA TYR A 46 2.49 1.92 -12.71
C TYR A 46 2.11 1.06 -13.93
N GLY A 47 0.91 0.50 -14.00
CA GLY A 47 0.46 -0.35 -15.11
C GLY A 47 0.99 -1.79 -15.08
N GLY A 48 1.58 -2.22 -13.96
CA GLY A 48 2.03 -3.59 -13.76
C GLY A 48 0.91 -4.55 -13.33
N THR A 49 1.26 -5.82 -13.22
CA THR A 49 0.34 -6.91 -12.87
C THR A 49 0.44 -7.30 -11.40
N ALA A 50 -0.71 -7.44 -10.74
CA ALA A 50 -0.80 -7.97 -9.40
C ALA A 50 -2.09 -8.79 -9.22
N CYS A 51 -1.94 -10.05 -8.82
CA CYS A 51 -3.05 -10.99 -8.63
C CYS A 51 -3.84 -10.73 -7.34
N ASP A 52 -5.03 -11.34 -7.23
CA ASP A 52 -5.75 -11.40 -5.97
C ASP A 52 -5.20 -12.55 -5.12
N PRO A 53 -4.63 -12.33 -3.92
CA PRO A 53 -4.10 -13.42 -3.11
C PRO A 53 -5.14 -14.46 -2.68
N THR A 54 -6.43 -14.16 -2.79
CA THR A 54 -7.55 -15.06 -2.46
C THR A 54 -8.14 -15.79 -3.66
N ASP A 55 -7.84 -15.33 -4.88
CA ASP A 55 -8.32 -15.90 -6.15
C ASP A 55 -7.28 -15.65 -7.25
N THR A 56 -6.19 -16.43 -7.21
CA THR A 56 -5.05 -16.26 -8.12
C THR A 56 -4.75 -17.52 -8.91
N ASN A 57 -4.49 -17.32 -10.20
CA ASN A 57 -3.86 -18.31 -11.07
C ASN A 57 -2.33 -18.17 -11.09
N CYS A 58 -1.74 -17.38 -10.17
CA CYS A 58 -0.30 -17.25 -10.09
C CYS A 58 0.30 -18.51 -9.46
N ASP A 59 1.25 -19.10 -10.18
CA ASP A 59 1.97 -20.29 -9.77
C ASP A 59 3.48 -20.15 -10.04
N LYS A 60 4.19 -21.28 -10.10
CA LYS A 60 5.63 -21.34 -10.36
C LYS A 60 6.02 -20.83 -11.75
N ASP A 61 5.16 -20.97 -12.75
CA ASP A 61 5.45 -20.71 -14.17
C ASP A 61 4.78 -19.41 -14.66
N SER A 62 3.70 -18.99 -13.98
CA SER A 62 2.93 -17.80 -14.29
C SER A 62 2.80 -16.94 -13.04
N HIS A 63 3.67 -15.95 -12.84
CA HIS A 63 3.59 -15.04 -11.70
C HIS A 63 3.55 -13.57 -12.13
N CYS A 64 2.74 -12.76 -11.45
CA CYS A 64 2.63 -11.32 -11.68
C CYS A 64 3.84 -10.54 -11.10
N ASP A 65 3.94 -9.24 -11.40
CA ASP A 65 5.04 -8.37 -10.96
C ASP A 65 5.15 -8.27 -9.43
N ALA A 66 4.01 -8.33 -8.72
CA ALA A 66 4.03 -8.38 -7.26
C ALA A 66 4.60 -9.70 -6.71
N CYS A 67 4.24 -10.82 -7.34
CA CYS A 67 4.71 -12.15 -6.95
C CYS A 67 6.21 -12.34 -7.23
N GLU A 68 6.82 -11.62 -8.18
CA GLU A 68 8.27 -11.62 -8.39
C GLU A 68 9.04 -11.42 -7.09
N LEU A 69 8.64 -10.41 -6.31
CA LEU A 69 9.28 -10.03 -5.06
C LEU A 69 8.68 -10.76 -3.86
N PHE A 70 7.34 -10.75 -3.74
CA PHE A 70 6.59 -11.24 -2.58
C PHE A 70 6.19 -12.72 -2.62
N GLY A 71 6.47 -13.42 -3.72
CA GLY A 71 6.16 -14.83 -3.90
C GLY A 71 4.68 -15.15 -4.10
N CYS A 72 4.41 -16.35 -4.56
CA CYS A 72 3.10 -17.00 -4.65
C CYS A 72 3.25 -18.51 -4.52
N THR A 73 2.16 -19.25 -4.71
CA THR A 73 2.19 -20.72 -4.74
C THR A 73 3.24 -21.19 -5.75
N GLY A 74 4.17 -22.06 -5.33
CA GLY A 74 5.24 -22.55 -6.21
C GLY A 74 6.38 -21.56 -6.51
N TRP A 75 6.31 -20.30 -6.05
CA TRP A 75 7.36 -19.29 -6.24
C TRP A 75 7.70 -18.59 -4.93
N ALA A 76 8.85 -18.92 -4.34
CA ALA A 76 9.27 -18.36 -3.06
C ALA A 76 9.58 -16.85 -3.14
N ARG A 77 9.45 -16.12 -2.02
CA ARG A 77 9.90 -14.72 -1.94
C ARG A 77 11.37 -14.57 -2.31
N LYS A 78 11.75 -13.41 -2.86
CA LYS A 78 13.16 -13.10 -3.10
C LYS A 78 13.92 -12.70 -1.83
N PHE A 79 13.22 -12.48 -0.72
CA PHE A 79 13.80 -12.13 0.57
C PHE A 79 13.14 -12.91 1.71
N ARG A 80 13.90 -13.13 2.77
CA ARG A 80 13.37 -13.40 4.11
C ARG A 80 13.11 -12.06 4.77
N PHE A 81 11.91 -11.90 5.30
CA PHE A 81 11.52 -10.75 6.08
C PHE A 81 11.75 -11.09 7.55
N GLU A 82 12.20 -10.12 8.34
CA GLU A 82 12.30 -10.24 9.79
C GLU A 82 11.98 -8.87 10.39
N ILE A 83 11.39 -8.87 11.58
CA ILE A 83 11.15 -7.65 12.35
C ILE A 83 11.93 -7.72 13.66
N ASP A 84 12.40 -6.57 14.11
CA ASP A 84 13.10 -6.42 15.38
C ASP A 84 12.54 -5.17 16.06
N GLU A 85 11.79 -5.38 17.13
CA GLU A 85 11.02 -4.35 17.83
C GLU A 85 11.72 -3.96 19.14
N SER A 86 11.93 -2.67 19.32
CA SER A 86 12.49 -2.10 20.54
C SER A 86 11.73 -0.82 20.91
N GLY A 87 10.82 -0.93 21.88
CA GLY A 87 9.93 0.16 22.27
C GLY A 87 9.04 0.61 21.12
N ASN A 88 9.18 1.87 20.71
CA ASN A 88 8.45 2.42 19.55
C ASN A 88 9.17 2.22 18.21
N THR A 89 10.40 1.74 18.22
CA THR A 89 11.19 1.52 17.01
C THR A 89 11.02 0.10 16.51
N VAL A 90 10.84 -0.06 15.20
CA VAL A 90 10.78 -1.36 14.53
C VAL A 90 11.76 -1.35 13.37
N LYS A 91 12.65 -2.33 13.31
CA LYS A 91 13.54 -2.56 12.17
C LYS A 91 12.94 -3.59 11.25
N LEU A 92 12.62 -3.18 10.03
CA LEU A 92 12.17 -4.04 8.94
C LEU A 92 13.40 -4.55 8.20
N LYS A 93 13.72 -5.84 8.36
CA LYS A 93 14.94 -6.45 7.80
C LYS A 93 14.57 -7.28 6.57
N PHE A 94 15.13 -6.91 5.43
CA PHE A 94 14.99 -7.61 4.16
C PHE A 94 16.29 -8.36 3.86
N LYS A 95 16.31 -9.67 4.08
CA LYS A 95 17.48 -10.53 3.81
C LYS A 95 17.31 -11.20 2.45
N PRO A 96 18.07 -10.83 1.41
CA PRO A 96 17.91 -11.43 0.08
C PRO A 96 18.17 -12.95 0.13
N LEU A 97 17.26 -13.72 -0.45
CA LEU A 97 17.38 -15.18 -0.67
C LEU A 97 17.86 -15.49 -2.09
N ARG A 98 17.70 -14.53 -3.01
CA ARG A 98 18.16 -14.57 -4.40
C ARG A 98 18.24 -13.14 -4.95
N LYS A 99 18.60 -12.99 -6.23
CA LYS A 99 18.75 -11.66 -6.84
C LYS A 99 17.44 -10.88 -6.79
N ILE A 100 17.51 -9.68 -6.21
CA ILE A 100 16.47 -8.64 -6.25
C ILE A 100 17.01 -7.52 -7.14
N ASN A 101 16.24 -7.18 -8.17
CA ASN A 101 16.59 -6.14 -9.14
C ASN A 101 16.52 -4.75 -8.50
N THR A 102 17.25 -3.79 -9.06
CA THR A 102 17.23 -2.38 -8.64
C THR A 102 15.81 -1.81 -8.68
N VAL A 103 15.05 -2.13 -9.74
CA VAL A 103 13.64 -1.74 -9.88
C VAL A 103 12.77 -2.29 -8.75
N GLU A 104 13.00 -3.54 -8.32
CA GLU A 104 12.25 -4.15 -7.21
C GLU A 104 12.55 -3.45 -5.87
N TRP A 105 13.81 -3.07 -5.63
CA TRP A 105 14.17 -2.26 -4.47
C TRP A 105 13.56 -0.86 -4.53
N ALA A 106 13.56 -0.23 -5.70
CA ALA A 106 12.98 1.09 -5.90
C ALA A 106 11.46 1.09 -5.70
N LEU A 107 10.76 0.04 -6.18
CA LEU A 107 9.33 -0.15 -5.96
C LEU A 107 9.03 -0.34 -4.48
N LEU A 108 9.81 -1.18 -3.77
CA LEU A 108 9.65 -1.38 -2.33
C LEU A 108 9.91 -0.09 -1.54
N ASN A 109 10.95 0.66 -1.91
CA ASN A 109 11.23 1.97 -1.33
C ASN A 109 10.05 2.94 -1.53
N LYS A 110 9.54 3.03 -2.76
CA LYS A 110 8.38 3.89 -3.08
C LYS A 110 7.14 3.48 -2.27
N THR A 111 6.89 2.18 -2.15
CA THR A 111 5.80 1.63 -1.32
C THR A 111 5.92 2.07 0.13
N LEU A 112 7.09 1.90 0.76
CA LEU A 112 7.30 2.26 2.16
C LEU A 112 7.14 3.77 2.40
N ASN A 113 7.64 4.62 1.49
CA ASN A 113 7.43 6.06 1.57
C ASN A 113 5.94 6.42 1.44
N ILE A 114 5.18 5.80 0.53
CA ILE A 114 3.73 6.02 0.43
C ILE A 114 3.00 5.64 1.72
N ILE A 115 3.36 4.51 2.33
CA ILE A 115 2.81 4.10 3.63
C ILE A 115 3.16 5.15 4.69
N ALA A 116 4.43 5.55 4.75
CA ALA A 116 4.95 6.47 5.75
C ALA A 116 4.37 7.88 5.61
N ASP A 117 4.05 8.36 4.41
CA ASP A 117 3.59 9.73 4.19
C ASP A 117 2.06 9.83 4.15
N TYR A 118 1.40 8.86 3.51
CA TYR A 118 -0.01 8.95 3.16
C TYR A 118 -0.87 7.79 3.69
N GLY A 119 -0.25 6.64 3.95
CA GLY A 119 -0.92 5.40 4.29
C GLY A 119 -0.89 5.03 5.76
N ALA A 120 -1.02 3.73 6.00
CA ALA A 120 -0.86 3.07 7.29
C ALA A 120 -0.51 1.59 7.07
N ILE A 121 0.11 0.94 8.06
CA ILE A 121 0.53 -0.46 8.00
C ILE A 121 -0.12 -1.31 9.09
N GLY A 122 -0.36 -2.58 8.80
CA GLY A 122 -0.97 -3.54 9.71
C GLY A 122 -2.46 -3.79 9.43
N GLY A 123 -3.12 -4.45 10.38
CA GLY A 123 -4.56 -4.68 10.37
C GLY A 123 -5.34 -3.56 11.06
N LYS A 124 -6.68 -3.59 10.93
CA LYS A 124 -7.59 -2.61 11.55
C LYS A 124 -7.29 -1.13 11.25
N ILE A 125 -6.59 -0.85 10.15
CA ILE A 125 -6.25 0.53 9.76
C ILE A 125 -7.51 1.39 9.56
N ALA A 126 -8.59 0.82 9.01
CA ALA A 126 -9.82 1.57 8.74
C ALA A 126 -10.57 2.07 9.99
N GLU A 127 -10.17 1.66 11.20
CA GLU A 127 -10.70 2.16 12.49
C GLU A 127 -9.88 3.32 13.07
N GLY A 128 -8.84 3.75 12.34
CA GLY A 128 -8.30 5.10 12.40
C GLY A 128 -7.38 5.48 13.53
N ASN A 129 -6.93 4.52 14.33
CA ASN A 129 -5.96 4.75 15.41
C ASN A 129 -4.72 3.85 15.33
N HIS A 130 -4.51 3.17 14.21
CA HIS A 130 -3.45 2.16 14.10
C HIS A 130 -2.63 2.32 12.82
N GLY A 131 -1.37 1.95 12.90
CA GLY A 131 -0.52 1.72 11.73
C GLY A 131 0.17 2.95 11.15
N LEU A 132 0.11 4.10 11.82
CA LEU A 132 0.89 5.27 11.40
C LEU A 132 2.34 5.08 11.79
N ILE A 133 3.23 5.32 10.82
CA ILE A 133 4.65 5.13 10.98
C ILE A 133 5.41 6.33 10.42
N GLU A 134 6.63 6.50 10.90
CA GLU A 134 7.62 7.42 10.34
C GLU A 134 8.89 6.63 10.01
N ILE A 135 9.51 6.87 8.85
CA ILE A 135 10.79 6.25 8.50
C ILE A 135 11.92 7.10 9.10
N LYS A 136 12.73 6.50 9.99
CA LYS A 136 13.88 7.17 10.62
C LYS A 136 15.17 6.96 9.85
N SER A 137 15.35 5.78 9.28
CA SER A 137 16.47 5.49 8.37
C SER A 137 16.10 4.36 7.41
N SER A 138 16.74 4.33 6.25
CA SER A 138 16.45 3.35 5.20
C SER A 138 17.67 3.06 4.33
N ASP A 139 18.09 1.80 4.30
CA ASP A 139 19.08 1.30 3.32
C ASP A 139 18.53 1.25 1.88
N LEU A 140 17.24 1.58 1.70
CA LEU A 140 16.56 1.65 0.41
C LEU A 140 16.53 3.07 -0.17
N GLY A 141 16.95 4.09 0.58
CA GLY A 141 16.79 5.49 0.20
C GLY A 141 17.46 5.90 -1.12
N SER A 142 18.49 5.18 -1.55
CA SER A 142 19.17 5.41 -2.84
C SER A 142 18.51 4.74 -4.04
N TYR A 143 17.52 3.87 -3.83
CA TYR A 143 16.80 3.21 -4.93
C TYR A 143 15.59 4.06 -5.31
N THR A 144 15.71 4.75 -6.44
CA THR A 144 14.65 5.55 -7.03
C THR A 144 14.10 4.88 -8.28
N ILE A 145 12.83 5.13 -8.59
CA ILE A 145 12.21 4.62 -9.80
C ILE A 145 12.79 5.37 -11.01
N ASP A 146 13.43 4.62 -11.91
CA ASP A 146 13.69 5.06 -13.26
C ASP A 146 12.56 4.58 -14.18
N LYS A 147 12.06 5.46 -15.04
CA LYS A 147 10.88 5.17 -15.88
C LYS A 147 11.17 4.14 -16.96
N GLU A 148 12.35 4.17 -17.57
CA GLU A 148 12.72 3.26 -18.64
C GLU A 148 12.96 1.86 -18.09
N ASP A 149 13.72 1.76 -17.00
CA ASP A 149 13.97 0.49 -16.29
C ASP A 149 12.66 -0.12 -15.78
N LEU A 150 11.76 0.71 -15.22
CA LEU A 150 10.46 0.23 -14.75
C LEU A 150 9.62 -0.32 -15.91
N LYS A 151 9.54 0.41 -17.02
CA LYS A 151 8.78 -0.03 -18.21
C LYS A 151 9.36 -1.31 -18.81
N ALA A 152 10.68 -1.48 -18.78
CA ALA A 152 11.35 -2.69 -19.24
C ALA A 152 11.13 -3.87 -18.28
N TYR A 153 10.99 -3.60 -16.98
CA TYR A 153 10.78 -4.60 -15.94
C TYR A 153 9.33 -5.11 -15.88
N LEU A 154 8.35 -4.21 -15.96
CA LEU A 154 6.94 -4.56 -15.75
C LEU A 154 6.40 -5.47 -16.85
N LYS A 155 5.69 -6.51 -16.43
CA LYS A 155 5.06 -7.45 -17.35
C LYS A 155 3.84 -6.84 -18.02
N LYS A 156 3.80 -6.93 -19.35
CA LYS A 156 2.61 -6.59 -20.15
C LYS A 156 1.50 -7.66 -20.09
N LYS A 157 1.81 -8.86 -19.55
CA LYS A 157 0.91 -10.01 -19.45
C LYS A 157 1.06 -10.67 -18.07
N GLY A 158 -0.05 -10.97 -17.41
CA GLY A 158 -0.10 -11.61 -16.08
C GLY A 158 -1.51 -11.58 -15.51
N SER A 159 -1.74 -12.26 -14.39
CA SER A 159 -3.04 -12.18 -13.70
C SER A 159 -3.27 -10.76 -13.19
N SER A 160 -4.33 -10.13 -13.68
CA SER A 160 -4.84 -8.85 -13.19
C SER A 160 -6.09 -9.10 -12.35
N ALA A 161 -6.04 -8.69 -11.09
CA ALA A 161 -7.24 -8.61 -10.28
C ALA A 161 -7.76 -7.17 -10.23
N ASP A 162 -9.08 -7.04 -10.18
CA ASP A 162 -9.77 -5.78 -9.92
C ASP A 162 -9.69 -5.44 -8.42
N ASN A 163 -8.50 -4.97 -8.06
CA ASN A 163 -8.03 -4.71 -6.70
C ASN A 163 -7.44 -3.29 -6.62
N PRO A 164 -7.14 -2.77 -5.42
CA PRO A 164 -6.68 -1.40 -5.24
C PRO A 164 -5.53 -1.07 -6.19
N ASN A 165 -5.71 0.02 -6.93
CA ASN A 165 -4.76 0.57 -7.88
C ASN A 165 -4.45 1.99 -7.40
N LEU A 166 -3.18 2.29 -7.11
CA LEU A 166 -2.82 3.57 -6.52
C LEU A 166 -3.24 4.77 -7.39
N SER A 167 -3.28 4.63 -8.72
CA SER A 167 -3.76 5.70 -9.63
C SER A 167 -5.22 6.12 -9.38
N ASN A 168 -6.00 5.28 -8.70
CA ASN A 168 -7.41 5.56 -8.35
C ASN A 168 -7.58 6.09 -6.92
N PHE A 169 -6.49 6.45 -6.23
CA PHE A 169 -6.52 6.94 -4.85
C PHE A 169 -6.64 8.46 -4.81
N PHE A 170 -7.34 8.94 -3.79
CA PHE A 170 -7.40 10.33 -3.36
C PHE A 170 -6.86 10.43 -1.95
N PHE A 171 -5.82 11.23 -1.75
CA PHE A 171 -5.20 11.51 -0.45
C PHE A 171 -5.59 12.91 0.01
N ILE A 172 -6.42 13.03 1.03
CA ILE A 172 -6.96 14.32 1.49
C ILE A 172 -5.92 15.00 2.40
N ASN A 173 -5.57 16.25 2.08
CA ASN A 173 -4.48 16.97 2.74
C ASN A 173 -4.84 17.50 4.13
N LYS A 174 -6.10 17.89 4.31
CA LYS A 174 -6.63 18.44 5.57
C LYS A 174 -7.98 17.80 5.87
N PRO A 175 -7.99 16.52 6.28
CA PRO A 175 -9.24 15.83 6.52
C PRO A 175 -9.91 16.42 7.77
N ASP A 176 -11.19 16.79 7.62
CA ASP A 176 -12.08 17.16 8.71
C ASP A 176 -13.19 16.10 8.83
N TYR A 177 -13.68 15.88 10.05
CA TYR A 177 -14.68 14.84 10.32
C TYR A 177 -15.96 15.02 9.49
N GLY A 178 -16.45 16.25 9.33
CA GLY A 178 -17.66 16.53 8.54
C GLY A 178 -17.47 16.20 7.07
N ASN A 179 -16.34 16.61 6.49
CA ASN A 179 -15.99 16.30 5.10
C ASN A 179 -15.83 14.79 4.86
N ILE A 180 -15.27 14.08 5.85
CA ILE A 180 -15.12 12.62 5.81
C ILE A 180 -16.47 11.92 5.78
N GLU A 181 -17.38 12.28 6.70
CA GLU A 181 -18.70 11.66 6.75
C GLU A 181 -19.52 11.99 5.50
N GLY A 182 -19.49 13.24 5.04
CA GLY A 182 -20.11 13.66 3.79
C GLY A 182 -19.62 12.86 2.58
N LEU A 183 -18.31 12.64 2.46
CA LEU A 183 -17.75 11.82 1.37
C LEU A 183 -18.24 10.38 1.46
N LYS A 184 -18.32 9.80 2.66
CA LYS A 184 -18.81 8.41 2.82
C LYS A 184 -20.31 8.31 2.52
N ASP A 185 -21.10 9.32 2.83
CA ASP A 185 -22.53 9.35 2.54
C ASP A 185 -22.78 9.48 1.03
N GLU A 186 -22.06 10.39 0.37
CA GLU A 186 -22.11 10.56 -1.07
C GLU A 186 -21.58 9.31 -1.81
N CYS A 187 -20.43 8.82 -1.38
CA CYS A 187 -19.75 7.66 -1.96
C CYS A 187 -19.95 6.42 -1.08
N SER A 188 -21.21 5.99 -0.92
CA SER A 188 -21.57 4.84 -0.05
C SER A 188 -20.81 3.54 -0.37
N PHE A 189 -20.34 3.39 -1.61
CA PHE A 189 -19.49 2.28 -2.06
C PHE A 189 -18.13 2.20 -1.35
N LEU A 190 -17.70 3.27 -0.68
CA LEU A 190 -16.50 3.31 0.17
C LEU A 190 -16.70 2.55 1.49
N LYS A 191 -17.95 2.50 2.00
CA LYS A 191 -18.28 1.93 3.32
C LYS A 191 -18.08 0.41 3.40
N GLY A 192 -18.07 -0.27 2.25
CA GLY A 192 -18.05 -1.73 2.17
C GLY A 192 -19.37 -2.33 2.69
N GLN A 193 -20.27 -2.70 1.78
CA GLN A 193 -21.56 -3.28 2.17
C GLN A 193 -21.51 -4.81 2.12
N GLY A 194 -21.51 -5.44 3.30
CA GLY A 194 -21.60 -6.91 3.45
C GLY A 194 -20.35 -7.57 4.05
N PRO A 195 -20.44 -8.84 4.48
CA PRO A 195 -19.41 -9.52 5.27
C PRO A 195 -18.08 -9.77 4.54
N LYS A 196 -18.01 -9.50 3.22
CA LYS A 196 -16.81 -9.70 2.39
C LYS A 196 -16.35 -8.44 1.64
N VAL A 197 -16.99 -7.29 1.84
CA VAL A 197 -16.63 -6.07 1.12
C VAL A 197 -15.80 -5.18 2.04
N ALA A 198 -14.50 -5.09 1.76
CA ALA A 198 -13.60 -4.24 2.52
C ALA A 198 -13.97 -2.76 2.37
N LYS A 199 -13.74 -1.99 3.45
CA LYS A 199 -13.75 -0.52 3.39
C LYS A 199 -12.67 -0.06 2.44
N ARG A 200 -12.98 0.94 1.61
CA ARG A 200 -12.06 1.49 0.59
C ARG A 200 -11.55 2.87 0.95
N TYR A 201 -11.44 3.10 2.25
CA TYR A 201 -10.91 4.31 2.83
C TYR A 201 -10.14 4.00 4.11
N PHE A 202 -9.30 4.94 4.50
CA PHE A 202 -8.62 5.03 5.77
C PHE A 202 -8.75 6.45 6.27
N TYR A 203 -8.83 6.63 7.59
CA TYR A 203 -8.74 7.95 8.19
C TYR A 203 -8.12 7.88 9.58
N ASN A 204 -7.27 8.84 9.93
CA ASN A 204 -6.86 9.10 11.31
C ASN A 204 -7.12 10.57 11.63
N THR A 205 -7.86 10.81 12.72
CA THR A 205 -8.24 12.15 13.19
C THR A 205 -7.93 12.38 14.67
N LYS A 206 -7.23 11.44 15.33
CA LYS A 206 -7.05 11.48 16.80
C LYS A 206 -5.61 11.61 17.25
N ASN A 207 -4.69 10.78 16.73
CA ASN A 207 -3.31 10.70 17.22
C ASN A 207 -2.31 10.73 16.06
N GLY A 208 -1.33 11.63 16.09
CA GLY A 208 -0.35 11.80 14.99
C GLY A 208 -0.88 12.65 13.83
N PRO A 209 -0.26 12.60 12.63
CA PRO A 209 -0.70 13.39 11.49
C PRO A 209 -2.09 12.95 11.05
N PHE A 210 -2.97 13.93 10.78
CA PHE A 210 -4.27 13.64 10.20
C PHE A 210 -4.08 13.09 8.80
N ARG A 211 -4.66 11.92 8.55
CA ARG A 211 -4.57 11.24 7.25
C ARG A 211 -5.94 10.82 6.83
N TYR A 212 -6.19 10.92 5.54
CA TYR A 212 -7.33 10.28 4.93
C TYR A 212 -6.98 9.89 3.50
N PHE A 213 -7.30 8.67 3.14
CA PHE A 213 -7.35 8.30 1.74
C PHE A 213 -8.63 7.51 1.44
N ALA A 214 -9.11 7.63 0.22
CA ALA A 214 -10.14 6.78 -0.35
C ALA A 214 -9.72 6.37 -1.76
N TYR A 215 -10.27 5.25 -2.25
CA TYR A 215 -9.96 4.81 -3.60
C TYR A 215 -11.18 4.25 -4.33
N ALA A 216 -11.23 4.56 -5.61
CA ALA A 216 -12.22 4.03 -6.55
C ALA A 216 -11.78 2.69 -7.12
N LYS A 217 -12.76 1.86 -7.47
CA LYS A 217 -12.58 0.59 -8.17
C LYS A 217 -12.75 0.75 -9.69
N ASN A 218 -13.57 1.72 -10.11
CA ASN A 218 -13.86 1.97 -11.52
C ASN A 218 -13.94 3.47 -11.84
N PRO A 219 -13.95 3.86 -13.13
CA PRO A 219 -13.97 5.27 -13.53
C PRO A 219 -15.17 6.07 -13.00
N SER A 220 -16.36 5.46 -12.93
CA SER A 220 -17.56 6.14 -12.43
C SER A 220 -17.44 6.49 -10.95
N GLU A 221 -16.90 5.58 -10.14
CA GLU A 221 -16.60 5.86 -8.74
C GLU A 221 -15.50 6.92 -8.57
N PHE A 222 -14.48 6.90 -9.42
CA PHE A 222 -13.40 7.90 -9.40
C PHE A 222 -13.97 9.30 -9.65
N GLN A 223 -14.76 9.46 -10.70
CA GLN A 223 -15.43 10.71 -11.03
C GLN A 223 -16.37 11.17 -9.90
N ARG A 224 -17.05 10.24 -9.23
CA ARG A 224 -17.95 10.58 -8.12
C ARG A 224 -17.20 11.11 -6.90
N ILE A 225 -16.07 10.49 -6.53
CA ILE A 225 -15.21 10.98 -5.44
C ILE A 225 -14.67 12.36 -5.80
N GLN A 226 -14.11 12.51 -7.00
CA GLN A 226 -13.54 13.77 -7.47
C GLN A 226 -14.56 14.90 -7.47
N TRP A 227 -15.75 14.66 -8.05
CA TRP A 227 -16.85 15.62 -8.04
C TRP A 227 -17.20 16.10 -6.63
N PHE A 228 -17.29 15.20 -5.65
CA PHE A 228 -17.57 15.58 -4.27
C PHE A 228 -16.45 16.45 -3.69
N LEU A 229 -15.20 16.06 -3.88
CA LEU A 229 -14.05 16.80 -3.34
C LEU A 229 -13.97 18.20 -3.95
N ASP A 230 -14.16 18.33 -5.26
CA ASP A 230 -14.12 19.60 -5.99
C ASP A 230 -15.28 20.52 -5.59
N ASN A 231 -16.52 20.00 -5.56
CA ASN A 231 -17.70 20.79 -5.18
C ASN A 231 -17.62 21.33 -3.74
N ASN A 232 -16.93 20.62 -2.86
CA ASN A 232 -16.74 21.03 -1.47
C ASN A 232 -15.39 21.73 -1.23
N SER A 233 -14.63 22.03 -2.29
CA SER A 233 -13.30 22.69 -2.20
C SER A 233 -12.33 21.97 -1.25
N ILE A 234 -12.40 20.64 -1.20
CA ILE A 234 -11.54 19.81 -0.35
C ILE A 234 -10.22 19.58 -1.09
N SER A 235 -9.10 19.95 -0.46
CA SER A 235 -7.77 19.73 -1.05
C SER A 235 -7.32 18.27 -0.95
N PHE A 236 -6.91 17.69 -2.08
CA PHE A 236 -6.39 16.32 -2.17
C PHE A 236 -5.21 16.22 -3.13
N ASN A 237 -4.47 15.11 -3.01
CA ASN A 237 -3.54 14.63 -4.02
C ASN A 237 -4.09 13.36 -4.67
N GLU A 238 -4.09 13.29 -6.00
CA GLU A 238 -4.37 12.05 -6.72
C GLU A 238 -3.18 11.10 -6.64
N GLY A 239 -3.46 9.80 -6.65
CA GLY A 239 -2.40 8.81 -6.61
C GLY A 239 -1.45 8.84 -7.82
N ASN A 240 -1.92 9.27 -9.00
CA ASN A 240 -1.02 9.52 -10.14
C ASN A 240 0.04 10.58 -9.82
N THR A 241 -0.36 11.67 -9.16
CA THR A 241 0.56 12.71 -8.67
C THR A 241 1.55 12.13 -7.67
N ILE A 242 1.09 11.28 -6.75
CA ILE A 242 1.97 10.59 -5.78
C ILE A 242 2.96 9.65 -6.47
N LEU A 243 2.56 8.99 -7.56
CA LEU A 243 3.44 8.13 -8.37
C LEU A 243 4.41 8.94 -9.25
N GLY A 244 4.20 10.24 -9.41
CA GLY A 244 4.98 11.07 -10.35
C GLY A 244 4.64 10.78 -11.82
N LEU A 245 3.44 10.29 -12.10
CA LEU A 245 2.94 10.05 -13.45
C LEU A 245 2.35 11.35 -14.01
N LYS A 246 2.73 11.68 -15.24
CA LYS A 246 2.17 12.78 -16.03
C LYS A 246 1.00 12.27 -16.87
N GLU A 247 0.18 13.18 -17.41
CA GLU A 247 -0.95 12.80 -18.29
C GLU A 247 -0.51 11.95 -19.49
N ASP A 248 0.69 12.17 -20.02
CA ASP A 248 1.26 11.42 -21.15
C ASP A 248 1.75 10.00 -20.80
N ASP A 249 1.77 9.64 -19.50
CA ASP A 249 2.14 8.29 -19.04
C ASP A 249 0.92 7.33 -18.98
N LYS A 250 -0.30 7.81 -19.30
CA LYS A 250 -1.56 7.06 -19.27
C LYS A 250 -1.87 6.32 -20.58
#